data_AF-A0A918H0L8-F1
#
_entry.id   AF-A0A918H0L8-F1
#
_cell.length_a   1.000
_cell.length_b   1.000
_cell.length_c   1.000
_cell.angle_alpha   90.00
_cell.angle_beta   90.00
_cell.angle_gamma   90.00
#
_symmetry.space_group_name_H-M   'P 1'
#
loop_
_entity.id
_entity.type
_entity.pdbx_description
1 polymer ?
#
loop_
_entity_poly.entity_id
_entity_poly.type
_entity_poly.pdbx_seq_one_letter_code
_entity_poly.pdbx_strand_id
1 'polypeptide(L)'
;MIAMDLTVTARCTADEVKHLEEVFGDFKQRNLATLIAKAGAREALDQAMGIVTPSTANDMRVARIRALIQEEVPVGDAEKVVAALYRVPTPTARGLVRAAIARFEDVREKVILAIRSSLDGADPVPDNEVWEVLLISTPVREWIMAETAVSNHPSSRPSKNAGLRLFPDDTYQYLRERVGLPRRPWS
;
A
#
# COMPACT_ATOMS: atom_id res chain seq x y z
N MET A 1 9.99 27.87 -8.87
CA MET A 1 9.73 26.50 -9.37
C MET A 1 8.69 26.64 -10.46
N ILE A 2 9.00 26.28 -11.71
CA ILE A 2 8.01 26.33 -12.79
C ILE A 2 7.27 24.99 -12.76
N ALA A 3 5.99 25.00 -12.43
CA ALA A 3 5.14 23.84 -12.61
C ALA A 3 4.77 23.75 -14.10
N MET A 4 5.15 22.65 -14.75
CA MET A 4 4.68 22.32 -16.09
C MET A 4 3.61 21.25 -15.98
N ASP A 5 2.42 21.53 -16.49
CA ASP A 5 1.34 20.54 -16.57
C ASP A 5 1.55 19.64 -17.79
N LEU A 6 1.91 18.39 -17.55
CA LEU A 6 2.00 17.35 -18.57
C LEU A 6 0.67 16.59 -18.64
N THR A 7 0.02 16.64 -19.80
CA THR A 7 -1.20 15.86 -20.05
C THR A 7 -0.84 14.54 -20.74
N VAL A 8 -1.24 13.42 -20.16
CA VAL A 8 -1.06 12.08 -20.73
C VAL A 8 -2.41 11.56 -21.21
N THR A 9 -2.49 11.18 -22.49
CA THR A 9 -3.69 10.54 -23.06
C THR A 9 -3.37 9.09 -23.42
N ALA A 10 -4.08 8.15 -22.82
CA ALA A 10 -4.02 6.74 -23.17
C ALA A 10 -5.37 6.29 -23.73
N ARG A 11 -5.36 5.41 -24.73
CA ARG A 11 -6.57 4.77 -25.26
C ARG A 11 -6.68 3.37 -24.65
N CYS A 12 -7.84 3.05 -24.09
CA CYS A 12 -8.17 1.70 -23.66
C CYS A 12 -9.17 1.09 -24.63
N THR A 13 -8.96 -0.17 -24.97
CA THR A 13 -9.94 -1.00 -25.69
C THR A 13 -11.07 -1.43 -24.76
N ALA A 14 -12.19 -1.87 -25.32
CA ALA A 14 -13.32 -2.37 -24.53
C ALA A 14 -12.94 -3.58 -23.67
N ASP A 15 -12.08 -4.47 -24.19
CA ASP A 15 -11.60 -5.65 -23.45
C ASP A 15 -10.70 -5.27 -22.28
N GLU A 16 -9.83 -4.27 -22.45
CA GLU A 16 -8.99 -3.76 -21.36
C GLU A 16 -9.81 -3.08 -20.28
N VAL A 17 -10.84 -2.31 -20.67
CA VAL A 17 -11.79 -1.74 -19.71
C VAL A 17 -12.48 -2.87 -18.96
N LYS A 18 -13.10 -3.81 -19.67
CA LYS A 18 -13.79 -4.99 -19.10
C LYS A 18 -12.92 -5.72 -18.09
N HIS A 19 -11.66 -5.98 -18.43
CA HIS A 19 -10.72 -6.64 -17.54
C HIS A 19 -10.44 -5.83 -16.26
N LEU A 20 -10.27 -4.51 -16.38
CA LEU A 20 -10.14 -3.64 -15.21
C LEU A 20 -11.42 -3.63 -14.36
N GLU A 21 -12.61 -3.74 -14.97
CA GLU A 21 -13.89 -3.85 -14.25
C GLU A 21 -13.95 -5.12 -13.41
N GLU A 22 -13.62 -6.25 -14.02
CA GLU A 22 -13.64 -7.57 -13.37
C GLU A 22 -12.70 -7.62 -12.15
N VAL A 23 -11.57 -6.91 -12.21
CA VAL A 23 -10.57 -6.93 -11.13
C VAL A 23 -10.86 -5.89 -10.04
N PHE A 24 -11.35 -4.69 -10.40
CA PHE A 24 -11.41 -3.55 -9.47
C PHE A 24 -12.82 -3.02 -9.17
N GLY A 25 -13.84 -3.45 -9.91
CA GLY A 25 -15.21 -2.93 -9.82
C GLY A 25 -15.36 -1.50 -10.33
N ASP A 26 -16.60 -1.04 -10.50
CA ASP A 26 -16.95 0.20 -11.24
C ASP A 26 -16.33 1.49 -10.70
N PHE A 27 -16.26 1.66 -9.37
CA PHE A 27 -15.81 2.91 -8.74
C PHE A 27 -14.30 3.17 -8.88
N LYS A 28 -13.50 2.14 -9.20
CA LYS A 28 -12.03 2.24 -9.26
C LYS A 28 -11.46 2.39 -10.67
N GLN A 29 -12.23 2.13 -11.73
CA GLN A 29 -11.71 1.97 -13.10
C GLN A 29 -11.21 3.27 -13.75
N ARG A 30 -12.03 4.33 -13.78
CA ARG A 30 -11.68 5.58 -14.47
C ARG A 30 -10.46 6.23 -13.83
N ASN A 31 -10.33 6.09 -12.51
CA ASN A 31 -9.12 6.51 -11.83
C ASN A 31 -7.96 5.56 -12.15
N LEU A 32 -8.13 4.24 -12.09
CA LEU A 32 -7.01 3.30 -12.24
C LEU A 32 -6.32 3.36 -13.61
N ALA A 33 -7.06 3.43 -14.73
CA ALA A 33 -6.45 3.57 -16.04
C ALA A 33 -5.63 4.88 -16.15
N THR A 34 -6.15 5.97 -15.59
CA THR A 34 -5.43 7.24 -15.47
C THR A 34 -4.20 7.12 -14.57
N LEU A 35 -4.30 6.44 -13.42
CA LEU A 35 -3.16 6.24 -12.51
C LEU A 35 -2.08 5.37 -13.16
N ILE A 36 -2.46 4.32 -13.90
CA ILE A 36 -1.52 3.50 -14.67
C ILE A 36 -0.82 4.33 -15.76
N ALA A 37 -1.57 5.15 -16.50
CA ALA A 37 -1.01 6.01 -17.54
C ALA A 37 -0.03 7.06 -16.95
N LYS A 38 -0.43 7.71 -15.84
CA LYS A 38 0.44 8.62 -15.10
C LYS A 38 1.69 7.91 -14.58
N ALA A 39 1.54 6.71 -14.01
CA ALA A 39 2.66 5.94 -13.49
C ALA A 39 3.64 5.55 -14.61
N GLY A 40 3.13 5.17 -15.78
CA GLY A 40 3.96 4.91 -16.97
C GLY A 40 4.73 6.15 -17.42
N ALA A 41 4.08 7.32 -17.43
CA ALA A 41 4.74 8.58 -17.77
C ALA A 41 5.78 9.00 -16.73
N ARG A 42 5.45 8.85 -15.43
CA ARG A 42 6.36 9.09 -14.30
C ARG A 42 7.59 8.20 -14.37
N GLU A 43 7.40 6.91 -14.62
CA GLU A 43 8.50 5.96 -14.79
C GLU A 43 9.39 6.34 -15.98
N ALA A 44 8.81 6.66 -17.14
CA ALA A 44 9.58 7.07 -18.30
C ALA A 44 10.40 8.35 -18.03
N LEU A 45 9.81 9.31 -17.31
CA LEU A 45 10.50 10.53 -16.90
C LEU A 45 11.63 10.22 -15.90
N ASP A 46 11.38 9.40 -14.88
CA ASP A 46 12.39 8.99 -13.90
C ASP A 46 13.56 8.26 -14.56
N GLN A 47 13.31 7.46 -15.61
CA GLN A 47 14.36 6.82 -16.41
C GLN A 47 15.15 7.83 -17.23
N ALA A 48 14.47 8.74 -17.94
CA ALA A 48 15.12 9.78 -18.74
C ALA A 48 16.00 10.71 -17.89
N MET A 49 15.60 10.95 -16.63
CA MET A 49 16.34 11.77 -15.66
C MET A 49 17.43 10.99 -14.91
N GLY A 50 17.59 9.68 -15.15
CA GLY A 50 18.56 8.83 -14.46
C GLY A 50 18.25 8.57 -12.99
N ILE A 51 17.04 8.90 -12.51
CA ILE A 51 16.57 8.64 -11.14
C ILE A 51 16.45 7.13 -10.93
N VAL A 52 15.98 6.41 -11.95
CA VAL A 52 15.94 4.95 -11.96
C VAL A 52 16.55 4.42 -13.24
N THR A 53 17.55 3.56 -13.12
CA THR A 53 18.23 2.92 -14.26
C THR A 53 18.09 1.39 -14.13
N PRO A 54 16.94 0.81 -14.55
CA PRO A 54 16.72 -0.62 -14.42
C PRO A 54 17.67 -1.39 -15.34
N SER A 55 18.40 -2.37 -14.79
CA SER A 55 19.32 -3.22 -15.57
C SER A 55 18.70 -4.56 -15.95
N THR A 56 17.61 -4.95 -15.30
CA THR A 56 16.85 -6.16 -15.58
C THR A 56 15.36 -5.89 -15.79
N ALA A 57 14.65 -6.83 -16.41
CA ALA A 57 13.19 -6.77 -16.51
C ALA A 57 12.52 -6.74 -15.12
N ASN A 58 13.14 -7.36 -14.11
CA ASN A 58 12.63 -7.31 -12.74
C ASN A 58 12.79 -5.92 -12.13
N ASP A 59 13.92 -5.25 -12.36
CA ASP A 59 14.12 -3.87 -11.91
C ASP A 59 13.12 -2.91 -12.54
N MET A 60 12.81 -3.10 -13.82
CA MET A 60 11.79 -2.32 -14.52
C MET A 60 10.41 -2.52 -13.88
N ARG A 61 10.05 -3.75 -13.51
CA ARG A 61 8.80 -4.02 -12.79
C ARG A 61 8.77 -3.32 -11.43
N VAL A 62 9.85 -3.43 -10.67
CA VAL A 62 9.99 -2.78 -9.35
C VAL A 62 9.91 -1.25 -9.46
N ALA A 63 10.53 -0.66 -10.49
CA ALA A 63 10.45 0.77 -10.78
C ALA A 63 9.01 1.21 -11.12
N ARG A 64 8.30 0.45 -11.95
CA ARG A 64 6.89 0.71 -12.27
C ARG A 64 5.99 0.66 -11.04
N ILE A 65 6.23 -0.28 -10.12
CA ILE A 65 5.47 -0.38 -8.87
C ILE A 65 5.68 0.85 -7.99
N ARG A 66 6.91 1.35 -7.90
CA ARG A 66 7.18 2.64 -7.25
C ARG A 66 6.35 3.76 -7.89
N ALA A 67 6.38 3.87 -9.22
CA ALA A 67 5.63 4.91 -9.92
C ALA A 67 4.11 4.79 -9.69
N LEU A 68 3.55 3.58 -9.66
CA LEU A 68 2.13 3.36 -9.32
C LEU A 68 1.78 3.88 -7.93
N ILE A 69 2.62 3.62 -6.94
CA ILE A 69 2.40 4.06 -5.55
C ILE A 69 2.59 5.58 -5.42
N GLN A 70 3.49 6.18 -6.21
CA GLN A 70 3.64 7.63 -6.27
C GLN A 70 2.41 8.33 -6.88
N GLU A 71 1.83 7.72 -7.92
CA GLU A 71 0.59 8.17 -8.56
C GLU A 71 -0.66 7.66 -7.80
N GLU A 72 -0.59 7.69 -6.47
CA GLU A 72 -1.74 7.53 -5.57
C GLU A 72 -2.48 6.18 -5.63
N VAL A 73 -1.90 5.13 -6.23
CA VAL A 73 -2.43 3.78 -6.03
C VAL A 73 -2.29 3.42 -4.54
N PRO A 74 -3.39 3.13 -3.83
CA PRO A 74 -3.31 2.79 -2.41
C PRO A 74 -2.44 1.55 -2.20
N VAL A 75 -1.57 1.56 -1.18
CA VAL A 75 -0.72 0.41 -0.83
C VAL A 75 -1.54 -0.88 -0.62
N GLY A 76 -2.78 -0.75 -0.14
CA GLY A 76 -3.73 -1.87 0.00
C GLY A 76 -4.20 -2.50 -1.31
N ASP A 77 -4.23 -1.73 -2.39
CA ASP A 77 -4.63 -2.21 -3.70
C ASP A 77 -3.42 -2.54 -4.59
N ALA A 78 -2.21 -2.12 -4.23
CA ALA A 78 -1.00 -2.31 -5.03
C ALA A 78 -0.76 -3.77 -5.43
N GLU A 79 -0.93 -4.75 -4.52
CA GLU A 79 -0.77 -6.17 -4.86
C GLU A 79 -1.75 -6.63 -5.95
N LYS A 80 -3.01 -6.16 -5.89
CA LYS A 80 -4.06 -6.51 -6.86
C LYS A 80 -3.79 -5.85 -8.21
N VAL A 81 -3.41 -4.57 -8.19
CA VAL A 81 -2.99 -3.80 -9.39
C VAL A 81 -1.82 -4.48 -10.09
N VAL A 82 -0.79 -4.85 -9.33
CA VAL A 82 0.40 -5.51 -9.86
C VAL A 82 0.09 -6.90 -10.40
N ALA A 83 -0.74 -7.69 -9.69
CA ALA A 83 -1.15 -9.01 -10.14
C ALA A 83 -1.88 -8.94 -11.50
N ALA A 84 -2.81 -8.01 -11.65
CA ALA A 84 -3.55 -7.81 -12.90
C ALA A 84 -2.65 -7.25 -14.01
N LEU A 85 -1.86 -6.21 -13.72
CA LEU A 85 -1.01 -5.54 -14.70
C LEU A 85 0.03 -6.47 -15.31
N TYR A 86 0.65 -7.33 -14.49
CA TYR A 86 1.66 -8.28 -14.95
C TYR A 86 1.11 -9.67 -15.26
N ARG A 87 -0.19 -9.89 -15.05
CA ARG A 87 -0.85 -11.20 -15.19
C ARG A 87 -0.11 -12.29 -14.43
N VAL A 88 0.27 -11.99 -13.19
CA VAL A 88 0.98 -12.90 -12.28
C VAL A 88 0.11 -13.27 -11.09
N PRO A 89 0.32 -14.46 -10.48
CA PRO A 89 -0.37 -14.82 -9.24
C PRO A 89 -0.13 -13.80 -8.11
N THR A 90 -1.12 -13.61 -7.23
CA THR A 90 -1.03 -12.70 -6.07
C THR A 90 0.24 -12.87 -5.22
N PRO A 91 0.73 -14.10 -4.94
CA PRO A 91 2.00 -14.27 -4.20
C PRO A 91 3.21 -13.66 -4.92
N THR A 92 3.26 -13.77 -6.25
CA THR A 92 4.33 -13.18 -7.07
C THR A 92 4.23 -11.66 -7.06
N ALA A 93 3.02 -11.11 -7.21
CA ALA A 93 2.77 -9.66 -7.12
C ALA A 93 3.19 -9.10 -5.76
N ARG A 94 2.87 -9.79 -4.66
CA ARG A 94 3.33 -9.45 -3.31
C ARG A 94 4.85 -9.40 -3.22
N GLY A 95 5.54 -10.40 -3.78
CA GLY A 95 7.01 -10.41 -3.83
C GLY A 95 7.58 -9.17 -4.52
N LEU A 96 6.98 -8.76 -5.64
CA LEU A 96 7.39 -7.55 -6.37
C LEU A 96 7.12 -6.26 -5.58
N VAL A 97 5.95 -6.16 -4.93
CA VAL A 97 5.60 -5.01 -4.07
C VAL A 97 6.56 -4.91 -2.89
N ARG A 98 6.89 -6.02 -2.23
CA ARG A 98 7.90 -6.06 -1.16
C ARG A 98 9.27 -5.62 -1.66
N ALA A 99 9.69 -6.05 -2.84
CA ALA A 99 10.95 -5.63 -3.43
C ALA A 99 10.97 -4.10 -3.69
N ALA A 100 9.85 -3.51 -4.12
CA ALA A 100 9.73 -2.06 -4.26
C ALA A 100 9.81 -1.33 -2.91
N ILE A 101 9.08 -1.79 -1.89
CA ILE A 101 9.13 -1.23 -0.53
C ILE A 101 10.54 -1.31 0.07
N ALA A 102 11.25 -2.41 -0.17
CA ALA A 102 12.62 -2.59 0.34
C ALA A 102 13.60 -1.65 -0.36
N ARG A 103 13.45 -1.44 -1.68
CA ARG A 103 14.38 -0.68 -2.51
C ARG A 103 14.20 0.83 -2.42
N PHE A 104 12.98 1.31 -2.21
CA PHE A 104 12.65 2.72 -2.38
C PHE A 104 12.07 3.32 -1.10
N GLU A 105 12.74 4.35 -0.56
CA GLU A 105 12.36 4.99 0.70
C GLU A 105 11.00 5.68 0.60
N ASP A 106 10.71 6.37 -0.50
CA ASP A 106 9.44 7.04 -0.75
C ASP A 106 8.26 6.06 -0.78
N VAL A 107 8.46 4.83 -1.26
CA VAL A 107 7.45 3.76 -1.18
C VAL A 107 7.26 3.32 0.26
N ARG A 108 8.34 3.18 1.04
CA ARG A 108 8.28 2.80 2.46
C ARG A 108 7.54 3.86 3.28
N GLU A 109 7.76 5.14 3.03
CA GLU A 109 7.03 6.24 3.67
C GLU A 109 5.52 6.14 3.44
N LYS A 110 5.09 5.77 2.23
CA LYS A 110 3.65 5.54 1.94
C LYS A 110 3.08 4.37 2.74
N VAL A 111 3.87 3.31 2.98
CA VAL A 111 3.48 2.21 3.87
C VAL A 111 3.33 2.71 5.32
N ILE A 112 4.28 3.51 5.82
CA ILE A 112 4.20 4.09 7.16
C ILE A 112 2.97 5.00 7.30
N LEU A 113 2.65 5.81 6.29
CA LEU A 113 1.43 6.62 6.28
C LEU A 113 0.16 5.74 6.33
N ALA A 114 0.14 4.63 5.59
CA ALA A 114 -0.96 3.67 5.63
C ALA A 114 -1.09 2.99 7.01
N ILE A 115 0.03 2.67 7.68
CA ILE A 115 0.04 2.14 9.04
C ILE A 115 -0.52 3.19 10.02
N ARG A 116 -0.06 4.44 9.93
CA ARG A 116 -0.57 5.53 10.77
C ARG A 116 -2.07 5.70 10.62
N SER A 117 -2.54 5.75 9.37
CA SER A 117 -3.97 5.84 9.06
C SER A 117 -4.77 4.66 9.65
N SER A 118 -4.22 3.45 9.58
CA SER A 118 -4.84 2.26 10.18
C SER A 118 -4.93 2.35 11.70
N LEU A 119 -3.87 2.82 12.36
CA LEU A 119 -3.83 2.99 13.83
C LEU A 119 -4.70 4.16 14.31
N ASP A 120 -4.74 5.27 13.59
CA ASP A 120 -5.59 6.41 13.94
C ASP A 120 -7.08 6.09 13.75
N GLY A 121 -7.42 5.31 12.73
CA GLY A 121 -8.79 4.82 12.49
C GLY A 121 -9.21 3.65 13.38
N ALA A 122 -8.42 3.25 14.38
CA ALA A 122 -8.77 2.17 15.28
C ALA A 122 -9.91 2.55 16.22
N ASP A 123 -10.78 1.59 16.53
CA ASP A 123 -11.91 1.77 17.45
C ASP A 123 -11.64 1.04 18.77
N PRO A 124 -11.88 1.67 19.94
CA PRO A 124 -11.77 0.98 21.21
C PRO A 124 -12.92 -0.03 21.36
N VAL A 125 -12.63 -1.20 21.95
CA VAL A 125 -13.62 -2.22 22.31
C VAL A 125 -13.66 -2.33 23.84
N PRO A 126 -14.55 -1.57 24.52
CA PRO A 126 -14.51 -1.39 25.97
C PRO A 126 -14.59 -2.70 26.76
N ASP A 127 -15.47 -3.62 26.35
CA ASP A 127 -15.72 -4.88 27.06
C ASP A 127 -14.50 -5.81 27.15
N ASN A 128 -13.46 -5.54 26.37
CA ASN A 128 -12.29 -6.40 26.25
C ASN A 128 -10.96 -5.66 26.47
N GLU A 129 -10.99 -4.35 26.75
CA GLU A 129 -9.78 -3.52 26.88
C GLU A 129 -8.79 -3.69 25.70
N VAL A 130 -9.33 -3.83 24.48
CA VAL A 130 -8.56 -3.93 23.22
C VAL A 130 -8.96 -2.88 22.19
N TRP A 131 -8.02 -2.50 21.34
CA TRP A 131 -8.23 -1.69 20.15
C TRP A 131 -8.48 -2.58 18.93
N GLU A 132 -9.52 -2.29 18.18
CA GLU A 132 -9.79 -2.92 16.90
C GLU A 132 -9.16 -2.10 15.76
N VAL A 133 -8.19 -2.68 15.07
CA VAL A 133 -7.39 -2.01 14.03
C VAL A 133 -7.63 -2.69 12.69
N LEU A 134 -7.97 -1.91 11.66
CA LEU A 134 -8.15 -2.40 10.30
C LEU A 134 -6.80 -2.55 9.59
N LEU A 135 -6.43 -3.77 9.22
CA LEU A 135 -5.20 -4.04 8.49
C LEU A 135 -5.47 -4.08 6.98
N ILE A 136 -5.54 -2.88 6.39
CA ILE A 136 -5.99 -2.64 5.01
C ILE A 136 -5.16 -3.32 3.91
N SER A 137 -3.93 -3.76 4.23
CA SER A 137 -3.02 -4.33 3.25
C SER A 137 -2.11 -5.40 3.84
N THR A 138 -1.61 -6.28 2.98
CA THR A 138 -0.60 -7.27 3.38
C THR A 138 0.70 -6.60 3.88
N PRO A 139 1.27 -5.57 3.22
CA PRO A 139 2.44 -4.87 3.76
C PRO A 139 2.22 -4.24 5.13
N VAL A 140 1.07 -3.58 5.35
CA VAL A 140 0.70 -2.99 6.66
C VAL A 140 0.60 -4.08 7.72
N ARG A 141 -0.10 -5.18 7.41
CA ARG A 141 -0.22 -6.33 8.31
C ARG A 141 1.14 -6.92 8.66
N GLU A 142 1.99 -7.16 7.67
CA GLU A 142 3.30 -7.78 7.86
C GLU A 142 4.21 -6.92 8.73
N TRP A 143 4.23 -5.61 8.49
CA TRP A 143 4.99 -4.69 9.33
C TRP A 143 4.49 -4.71 10.78
N ILE A 144 3.18 -4.54 10.99
CA ILE A 144 2.60 -4.51 12.35
C ILE A 144 2.86 -5.84 13.06
N MET A 145 2.65 -6.98 12.38
CA MET A 145 2.89 -8.29 12.98
C MET A 145 4.37 -8.52 13.30
N ALA A 146 5.29 -8.10 12.43
CA ALA A 146 6.73 -8.19 12.68
C ALA A 146 7.14 -7.36 13.90
N GLU A 147 6.69 -6.11 14.01
CA GLU A 147 6.97 -5.25 15.16
C GLU A 147 6.39 -5.83 16.46
N THR A 148 5.14 -6.34 16.43
CA THR A 148 4.58 -7.00 17.63
C THR A 148 5.33 -8.26 18.02
N ALA A 149 5.82 -9.05 17.07
CA ALA A 149 6.49 -10.32 17.33
C ALA A 149 7.87 -10.16 17.97
N VAL A 150 8.55 -9.04 17.73
CA VAL A 150 9.84 -8.71 18.37
C VAL A 150 9.69 -7.88 19.63
N SER A 151 8.45 -7.50 19.99
CA SER A 151 8.16 -6.73 21.18
C SER A 151 7.87 -7.63 22.39
N ASN A 152 8.05 -7.11 23.59
CA ASN A 152 7.64 -7.78 24.84
C ASN A 152 6.16 -7.50 25.20
N HIS A 153 5.38 -6.93 24.27
CA HIS A 153 3.99 -6.56 24.53
C HIS A 153 3.04 -7.73 24.24
N PRO A 154 1.84 -7.75 24.86
CA PRO A 154 0.83 -8.78 24.62
C PRO A 154 0.49 -8.98 23.14
N SER A 155 0.35 -10.24 22.72
CA SER A 155 0.04 -10.57 21.33
C SER A 155 -1.34 -10.09 20.89
N SER A 156 -1.44 -9.60 19.65
CA SER A 156 -2.73 -9.33 19.01
C SER A 156 -3.46 -10.63 18.65
N ARG A 157 -4.79 -10.56 18.52
CA ARG A 157 -5.63 -11.67 18.05
C ARG A 157 -6.52 -11.25 16.88
N PRO A 158 -6.96 -12.17 16.00
CA PRO A 158 -7.94 -11.86 14.97
C PRO A 158 -9.26 -11.36 15.57
N SER A 159 -9.91 -10.39 14.92
CA SER A 159 -11.32 -10.07 15.18
C SER A 159 -12.25 -11.06 14.46
N LYS A 160 -13.54 -11.05 14.80
CA LYS A 160 -14.59 -11.75 14.05
C LYS A 160 -14.79 -11.13 12.66
N ASN A 161 -14.48 -9.85 12.51
CA ASN A 161 -14.59 -9.14 11.25
C ASN A 161 -13.32 -9.33 10.40
N ALA A 162 -13.49 -9.65 9.12
CA ALA A 162 -12.37 -9.90 8.22
C ALA A 162 -11.47 -8.66 8.07
N GLY A 163 -10.15 -8.85 8.21
CA GLY A 163 -9.17 -7.77 8.08
C GLY A 163 -8.98 -6.92 9.35
N LEU A 164 -9.81 -7.09 10.37
CA LEU A 164 -9.67 -6.43 11.67
C LEU A 164 -8.88 -7.32 12.65
N ARG A 165 -8.05 -6.70 13.48
CA ARG A 165 -7.33 -7.35 14.57
C ARG A 165 -7.49 -6.59 15.87
N LEU A 166 -7.53 -7.32 16.96
CA LEU A 166 -7.66 -6.81 18.32
C LEU A 166 -6.27 -6.74 18.96
N PHE A 167 -5.89 -5.55 19.41
CA PHE A 167 -4.62 -5.26 20.06
C PHE A 167 -4.88 -4.80 21.50
N PRO A 168 -4.25 -5.43 22.51
CA PRO A 168 -4.24 -4.89 23.88
C PRO A 168 -3.70 -3.46 23.90
N ASP A 169 -4.15 -2.63 24.85
CA ASP A 169 -3.78 -1.20 24.90
C ASP A 169 -2.27 -0.99 24.83
N ASP A 170 -1.50 -1.68 25.68
CA ASP A 170 -0.04 -1.59 25.70
C ASP A 170 0.58 -1.81 24.31
N THR A 171 0.14 -2.84 23.59
CA THR A 171 0.62 -3.18 22.24
C THR A 171 0.21 -2.13 21.22
N TYR A 172 -1.01 -1.62 21.32
CA TYR A 172 -1.50 -0.58 20.43
C TYR A 172 -0.76 0.76 20.64
N GLN A 173 -0.58 1.20 21.89
CA GLN A 173 0.17 2.41 22.19
C GLN A 173 1.64 2.28 21.77
N TYR A 174 2.26 1.11 21.98
CA TYR A 174 3.60 0.82 21.47
C TYR A 174 3.68 0.99 19.95
N LEU A 175 2.75 0.40 19.20
CA LEU A 175 2.72 0.54 17.74
C LEU A 175 2.54 1.99 17.29
N ARG A 176 1.71 2.79 17.98
CA ARG A 176 1.56 4.22 17.73
C ARG A 176 2.87 4.98 17.90
N GLU A 177 3.56 4.77 19.02
CA GLU A 177 4.85 5.40 19.30
C GLU A 177 5.91 5.03 18.24
N ARG A 178 5.96 3.77 17.80
CA ARG A 178 6.89 3.29 16.76
C ARG A 178 6.74 3.99 15.42
N VAL A 179 5.51 4.42 15.08
CA VAL A 179 5.26 5.20 13.86
C VAL A 179 5.18 6.71 14.14
N GLY A 180 5.51 7.18 15.35
CA GLY A 180 5.53 8.59 15.72
C GLY A 180 4.14 9.22 15.88
N LEU A 181 3.13 8.42 16.22
CA LEU A 181 1.81 8.91 16.61
C LEU A 181 1.75 9.13 18.13
N PRO A 182 1.03 10.17 18.61
CA PRO A 182 0.83 10.37 20.05
C PRO A 182 -0.01 9.22 20.62
N ARG A 183 0.19 8.91 21.90
CA ARG A 183 -0.68 7.96 22.61
C ARG A 183 -2.13 8.45 22.55
N ARG A 184 -3.07 7.52 22.38
CA ARG A 184 -4.51 7.82 22.32
C ARG A 184 -5.16 7.33 23.62
N PRO A 185 -5.77 8.21 24.43
CA PRO A 185 -6.39 7.79 25.68
C PRO A 185 -7.57 6.85 25.41
N TRP A 186 -7.83 5.96 26.37
CA TRP A 186 -9.05 5.17 26.42
C TRP A 186 -10.22 6.13 26.68
N SER A 187 -11.15 6.27 25.74
CA SER A 187 -12.32 7.15 25.84
C SER A 187 -13.61 6.34 25.86
#